data_AF-A0A965QI98-F1
#
_entry.id   AF-A0A965QI98-F1
#
_cell.length_a   1.000
_cell.length_b   1.000
_cell.length_c   1.000
_cell.angle_alpha   90.00
_cell.angle_beta   90.00
_cell.angle_gamma   90.00
#
_symmetry.space_group_name_H-M   'P 1'
#
loop_
_entity.id
_entity.type
_entity.pdbx_description
1 polymer ?
#
loop_
_entity_poly.entity_id
_entity_poly.type
_entity_poly.pdbx_seq_one_letter_code
_entity_poly.pdbx_strand_id
1 'polypeptide(L)' 'LALDVPEEELIQRMIGRAKTSGRTDDADPEVQKKRISVYRNETLAVADHYNAFNKVVHLNGLGTVDEIFSLLCKEIDSRQ' A
#
# COMPACT_ATOMS: atom_id res chain seq x y z
N LEU A 1 6.79 8.02 3.13
CA LEU A 1 5.31 8.03 3.00
C LEU A 1 4.84 6.59 2.98
N ALA A 2 3.80 6.26 3.73
CA ALA A 2 3.18 4.94 3.79
C ALA A 2 1.69 5.10 3.46
N LEU A 3 1.19 4.34 2.48
CA LEU A 3 -0.23 4.35 2.13
C LEU A 3 -0.96 3.30 2.96
N ASP A 4 -1.87 3.75 3.82
CA ASP A 4 -2.70 2.88 4.62
C ASP A 4 -3.94 2.50 3.82
N VAL A 5 -4.10 1.20 3.56
CA VAL A 5 -5.21 0.63 2.81
C VAL A 5 -5.70 -0.61 3.56
N PRO A 6 -7.02 -0.76 3.77
CA PRO A 6 -7.59 -1.98 4.32
C PRO A 6 -7.17 -3.21 3.52
N GLU A 7 -6.92 -4.32 4.21
CA GLU A 7 -6.50 -5.58 3.59
C GLU A 7 -7.49 -6.08 2.54
N GLU A 8 -8.79 -5.98 2.82
CA GLU A 8 -9.85 -6.39 1.89
C GLU A 8 -9.77 -5.63 0.57
N GLU A 9 -9.55 -4.31 0.64
CA GLU A 9 -9.39 -3.46 -0.54
C GLU A 9 -8.11 -3.83 -1.34
N LEU A 10 -7.00 -4.09 -0.65
CA LEU A 10 -5.76 -4.54 -1.29
C LEU A 10 -5.97 -5.85 -2.07
N ILE A 11 -6.68 -6.81 -1.46
CA ILE A 11 -7.00 -8.09 -2.10
C ILE A 11 -7.89 -7.86 -3.34
N GLN A 12 -8.94 -7.04 -3.23
CA GLN A 12 -9.81 -6.72 -4.37
C GLN A 12 -9.03 -6.09 -5.53
N ARG A 13 -8.13 -5.14 -5.25
CA ARG A 13 -7.27 -4.51 -6.28
C ARG A 13 -6.36 -5.52 -6.98
N MET A 14 -5.79 -6.46 -6.24
CA MET A 14 -4.93 -7.51 -6.80
C MET A 14 -5.73 -8.48 -7.69
N ILE A 15 -6.90 -8.94 -7.26
CA ILE A 15 -7.79 -9.76 -8.10
C ILE A 15 -8.22 -8.99 -9.37
N GLY A 16 -8.50 -7.69 -9.24
CA GLY A 16 -8.78 -6.81 -10.38
C GLY A 16 -7.62 -6.77 -11.38
N ARG A 17 -6.37 -6.70 -10.89
CA ARG A 17 -5.17 -6.73 -11.72
C ARG A 17 -5.00 -8.05 -12.48
N ALA A 18 -5.32 -9.19 -11.86
CA ALA A 18 -5.26 -10.48 -12.53
C ALA A 18 -6.12 -10.53 -13.81
N LYS A 19 -7.28 -9.87 -13.78
CA LYS A 19 -8.23 -9.80 -14.90
C LYS A 19 -7.75 -8.93 -16.05
N THR A 20 -6.94 -7.91 -15.78
CA THR A 20 -6.58 -6.87 -16.76
C THR A 20 -5.14 -6.97 -17.27
N SER A 21 -4.23 -7.59 -16.51
CA SER A 21 -2.78 -7.54 -16.80
C SER A 21 -2.13 -8.90 -17.10
N GLY A 22 -2.90 -10.00 -17.12
CA GLY A 22 -2.37 -11.35 -17.33
C GLY A 22 -1.56 -11.92 -16.15
N ARG A 23 -1.58 -11.25 -14.99
CA ARG A 23 -0.93 -11.71 -13.76
C ARG A 23 -1.81 -12.72 -13.02
N THR A 24 -1.75 -13.97 -13.45
CA THR A 24 -2.61 -15.04 -12.93
C THR A 24 -2.38 -15.35 -11.45
N ASP A 25 -1.17 -15.07 -10.93
CA ASP A 25 -0.81 -15.21 -9.52
C ASP A 25 -1.62 -14.28 -8.59
N ASP A 26 -2.16 -13.18 -9.12
CA ASP A 26 -2.98 -12.24 -8.36
C ASP A 26 -4.44 -12.67 -8.20
N ALA A 27 -4.87 -13.73 -8.90
CA ALA A 27 -6.26 -14.20 -8.88
C ALA A 27 -6.62 -14.98 -7.60
N ASP A 28 -5.62 -15.50 -6.89
CA ASP A 28 -5.80 -16.33 -5.70
C ASP A 28 -5.79 -15.47 -4.41
N PRO A 29 -6.93 -15.37 -3.69
CA PRO A 29 -7.02 -14.61 -2.44
C PRO A 29 -6.10 -15.15 -1.34
N GLU A 30 -5.87 -16.45 -1.27
CA GLU A 30 -5.01 -17.05 -0.24
C GLU A 30 -3.53 -16.71 -0.50
N VAL A 31 -3.12 -16.63 -1.77
CA VAL A 31 -1.80 -16.12 -2.15
C VAL A 31 -1.65 -14.65 -1.73
N GLN A 32 -2.68 -13.82 -1.95
CA GLN A 32 -2.60 -12.40 -1.57
C GLN A 32 -2.58 -12.20 -0.05
N LYS A 33 -3.39 -12.94 0.71
CA LYS A 33 -3.34 -12.95 2.18
C LYS A 33 -1.95 -13.34 2.68
N LYS A 34 -1.35 -14.38 2.10
CA LYS A 34 0.02 -14.81 2.44
C LYS A 34 1.04 -13.70 2.17
N ARG A 35 0.94 -13.00 1.03
CA ARG A 35 1.82 -11.87 0.69
C ARG A 35 1.67 -10.72 1.69
N ILE A 36 0.44 -10.38 2.08
CA ILE A 36 0.16 -9.34 3.07
C ILE A 36 0.72 -9.74 4.44
N SER A 37 0.60 -11.01 4.83
CA SER A 37 1.19 -11.54 6.05
C SER A 37 2.73 -11.43 6.04
N VAL A 38 3.38 -11.82 4.94
CA VAL A 38 4.84 -11.67 4.76
C VAL A 38 5.25 -10.20 4.84
N TYR A 39 4.54 -9.29 4.16
CA TYR A 39 4.80 -7.86 4.25
C TYR A 39 4.75 -7.35 5.70
N ARG A 40 3.71 -7.73 6.46
CA ARG A 40 3.57 -7.34 7.87
C ARG A 40 4.70 -7.89 8.75
N ASN A 41 5.11 -9.13 8.53
CA ASN A 41 6.11 -9.79 9.37
C ASN A 41 7.54 -9.38 9.02
N GLU A 42 7.83 -9.10 7.76
CA GLU A 42 9.21 -8.93 7.28
C GLU A 42 9.52 -7.52 6.80
N THR A 43 8.54 -6.79 6.24
CA THR A 43 8.76 -5.47 5.63
C THR A 43 8.33 -4.32 6.54
N LEU A 44 7.26 -4.49 7.33
CA LEU A 44 6.72 -3.42 8.19
C LEU A 44 7.75 -2.91 9.21
N ALA A 45 8.62 -3.79 9.71
CA ALA A 45 9.69 -3.42 10.63
C ALA A 45 10.65 -2.34 10.06
N VAL A 46 10.79 -2.25 8.73
CA VAL A 46 11.57 -1.18 8.08
C VAL A 46 10.88 0.17 8.24
N ALA A 47 9.55 0.22 8.09
CA ALA A 47 8.79 1.44 8.33
C ALA A 47 8.89 1.84 9.81
N ASP A 48 8.75 0.89 10.75
CA ASP A 48 8.90 1.16 12.19
C ASP A 48 10.27 1.73 12.52
N HIS A 49 11.34 1.18 11.92
CA HIS A 49 12.70 1.70 12.07
C HIS A 49 12.79 3.18 11.64
N TYR A 50 12.24 3.55 10.49
CA TYR A 50 12.26 4.94 10.02
C TYR A 50 11.29 5.86 10.78
N ASN A 51 10.22 5.30 11.35
CA ASN A 51 9.25 6.06 12.15
C ASN A 51 9.91 6.62 13.42
N ALA A 52 10.84 5.88 14.03
CA ALA A 52 11.64 6.35 15.17
C ALA A 52 12.46 7.62 14.86
N PHE A 53 12.71 7.93 13.58
CA PHE A 53 13.40 9.14 13.13
C PHE A 53 12.45 10.22 12.59
N ASN A 54 11.14 10.10 12.82
CA ASN A 54 10.10 10.97 12.23
C ASN A 54 10.15 11.03 10.69
N LYS A 55 10.60 9.94 10.03
CA LYS A 55 10.73 9.85 8.57
C LYS A 55 9.57 9.13 7.89
N VAL A 56 8.60 8.64 8.66
CA VAL A 56 7.38 8.00 8.13
C VAL A 56 6.20 8.92 8.34
N VAL A 57 5.39 9.07 7.28
CA VAL A 57 4.09 9.70 7.34
C VAL A 57 3.09 8.78 6.68
N HIS A 58 2.03 8.50 7.42
CA HIS A 58 0.92 7.67 7.02
C HIS A 58 -0.12 8.51 6.29
N LEU A 59 -0.57 8.00 5.16
CA LEU A 59 -1.44 8.68 4.22
C LEU A 59 -2.57 7.72 3.83
N ASN A 60 -3.80 8.22 3.74
CA ASN A 60 -4.93 7.40 3.31
C ASN A 60 -4.76 6.95 1.85
N GLY A 61 -4.75 5.63 1.61
CA GLY A 61 -4.65 5.05 0.27
C GLY A 61 -6.01 4.63 -0.32
N LEU A 62 -7.11 5.09 0.26
CA LEU A 62 -8.47 5.00 -0.28
C LEU A 62 -8.87 6.28 -1.01
N GLY A 63 -9.59 6.13 -2.11
CA GLY A 63 -10.03 7.22 -2.98
C GLY A 63 -9.65 6.97 -4.43
N THR A 64 -9.87 7.99 -5.25
CA THR A 64 -9.42 8.03 -6.64
C THR A 64 -7.90 8.19 -6.71
N VAL A 65 -7.32 7.84 -7.85
CA VAL A 65 -5.88 8.04 -8.11
C VAL A 65 -5.50 9.51 -7.96
N ASP A 66 -6.33 10.43 -8.47
CA ASP A 66 -6.07 11.88 -8.43
C ASP A 66 -6.09 12.45 -7.01
N GLU A 67 -7.02 11.99 -6.16
CA GLU A 67 -7.08 12.37 -4.75
C GLU A 67 -5.83 11.90 -3.99
N ILE A 68 -5.45 10.63 -4.16
CA ILE A 68 -4.27 10.05 -3.50
C ILE A 68 -3.00 10.73 -4.02
N PHE A 69 -2.90 11.00 -5.32
CA PHE A 69 -1.78 11.70 -5.92
C PHE A 69 -1.65 13.12 -5.36
N SER A 70 -2.75 13.87 -5.28
CA SER A 70 -2.76 15.22 -4.71
C SER A 70 -2.31 15.23 -3.24
N LEU A 71 -2.72 14.22 -2.48
CA LEU A 71 -2.33 14.04 -1.08
C LEU A 71 -0.83 13.73 -0.94
N LEU A 72 -0.27 12.90 -1.83
CA LEU A 72 1.17 12.64 -1.90
C LEU A 72 1.97 13.90 -2.24
N CYS A 73 1.55 14.65 -3.26
CA CYS A 73 2.20 15.92 -3.64
C CYS A 73 2.22 16.90 -2.46
N LYS A 74 1.07 17.10 -1.81
CA LYS A 74 0.95 18.00 -0.66
C LYS A 74 1.95 17.68 0.46
N GLU A 75 2.14 16.40 0.77
CA GLU A 75 3.07 15.96 1.82
C GLU A 75 4.55 16.03 1.39
N ILE A 76 4.84 15.93 0.09
CA ILE A 76 6.20 16.13 -0.42
C ILE A 76 6.54 17.63 -0.43
N ASP A 77 5.63 18.47 -0.90
CA ASP A 77 5.82 19.91 -1.03
C ASP A 77 5.92 20.60 0.34
N SER A 78 5.26 20.08 1.38
CA SER A 78 5.36 20.59 2.75
C SER A 78 6.74 20.39 3.39
N ARG A 79 7.60 19.59 2.76
CA ARG A 79 8.95 19.25 3.25
C ARG A 79 10.07 20.00 2.50
N GLN A 80 9.73 20.82 1.51
CA GLN A 80 10.66 21.77 0.89
C GLN A 80 10.84 23.01 1.77
#